data_AF-A0A5D0PNT2-F1
#
_entry.id   AF-A0A5D0PNT2-F1
#
_cell.length_a   1.000
_cell.length_b   1.000
_cell.length_c   1.000
_cell.angle_alpha   90.00
_cell.angle_beta   90.00
_cell.angle_gamma   90.00
#
_symmetry.space_group_name_H-M   'P 1'
#
loop_
_entity.id
_entity.type
_entity.pdbx_description
1 polymer ?
#
loop_
_entity_poly.entity_id
_entity_poly.type
_entity_poly.pdbx_seq_one_letter_code
_entity_poly.pdbx_strand_id
1 'polypeptide(L)'
;MDLVWPAAAWALWVAALAAAFKVSNRNDPGQGAEQPAPAPVADLLRGMRAQEVFHSALVELGRHGWAAVEGDRLSLRPPPEEPLPDYERWVVQRVRAGVGNASEVAVIDLMPPASELDRAFVPLVRGHAIELGLARRRWPSMLVPVLLAAGLVVPWWVTVAAAGVSWPGIIATAVSFVAGIGLLMGGRGFLLTARGRAVADAGPAGAAQEWIFTGSGWRSGEIEPARPLPQRREVAGHVVKRWADTEHYYIALHDGSSRKATAFEVEQGLYQDVLPGDAVKVLVRPRSGTVVRVLAHDRHW
;
A
#
# COMPACT_ATOMS: atom_id res chain seq x y z
N MET A 1 46.21 11.28 -21.48
CA MET A 1 45.47 11.39 -20.20
C MET A 1 45.54 10.05 -19.51
N ASP A 2 45.92 10.03 -18.23
CA ASP A 2 46.14 8.81 -17.45
C ASP A 2 44.80 8.32 -16.85
N LEU A 3 44.22 7.28 -17.45
CA LEU A 3 42.91 6.71 -17.07
C LEU A 3 42.99 5.76 -15.87
N VAL A 4 44.20 5.51 -15.35
CA VAL A 4 44.44 4.59 -14.23
C VAL A 4 43.74 5.06 -12.96
N TRP A 5 43.72 6.37 -12.70
CA TRP A 5 43.10 6.94 -11.49
C TRP A 5 41.57 6.86 -11.48
N PRO A 6 40.85 7.21 -12.56
CA PRO A 6 39.42 6.94 -12.66
C PRO A 6 39.08 5.45 -12.51
N ALA A 7 39.83 4.56 -13.17
CA ALA A 7 39.58 3.11 -13.10
C ALA A 7 39.76 2.56 -11.67
N ALA A 8 40.82 2.98 -10.97
CA ALA A 8 41.06 2.59 -9.58
C ALA A 8 39.99 3.12 -8.63
N ALA A 9 39.53 4.36 -8.82
CA ALA A 9 38.46 4.96 -8.01
C ALA A 9 37.12 4.21 -8.17
N TRP A 10 36.77 3.82 -9.40
CA TRP A 10 35.58 3.01 -9.67
C TRP A 10 35.70 1.58 -9.12
N ALA A 11 36.86 0.94 -9.25
CA ALA A 11 37.10 -0.39 -8.68
C ALA A 11 36.98 -0.39 -7.14
N LEU A 12 37.54 0.63 -6.48
CA LEU A 12 37.44 0.81 -5.03
C LEU A 12 35.99 1.05 -4.60
N TRP A 13 35.23 1.82 -5.39
CA TRP A 13 33.81 2.06 -5.12
C TRP A 13 32.97 0.78 -5.22
N VAL A 14 33.16 -0.03 -6.28
CA VAL A 14 32.45 -1.31 -6.44
C VAL A 14 32.80 -2.28 -5.31
N ALA A 15 34.06 -2.32 -4.89
CA ALA A 15 34.49 -3.14 -3.76
C ALA A 15 33.84 -2.68 -2.44
N ALA A 16 33.78 -1.37 -2.18
CA ALA A 16 33.10 -0.81 -1.03
C ALA A 16 31.59 -1.09 -1.05
N LEU A 17 30.94 -1.01 -2.23
CA LEU A 17 29.54 -1.36 -2.43
C LEU A 17 29.27 -2.83 -2.08
N ALA A 18 30.07 -3.75 -2.60
CA ALA A 18 29.95 -5.18 -2.34
C ALA A 18 30.15 -5.50 -0.85
N ALA A 19 31.12 -4.86 -0.20
CA ALA A 19 31.35 -5.00 1.23
C ALA A 19 30.18 -4.47 2.07
N ALA A 20 29.64 -3.30 1.72
CA ALA A 20 28.49 -2.70 2.41
C ALA A 20 27.23 -3.59 2.32
N PHE A 21 26.93 -4.17 1.16
CA PHE A 21 25.84 -5.12 1.01
C PHE A 21 26.06 -6.39 1.84
N LYS A 22 27.29 -6.93 1.86
CA LYS A 22 27.63 -8.14 2.62
C LYS A 22 27.51 -7.94 4.14
N VAL A 23 27.90 -6.77 4.64
CA VAL A 23 27.78 -6.41 6.06
C VAL A 23 26.32 -6.15 6.44
N SER A 24 25.56 -5.45 5.59
CA SER A 24 24.14 -5.15 5.86
C SER A 24 23.24 -6.39 5.87
N ASN A 25 23.63 -7.49 5.21
CA ASN A 25 22.83 -8.72 5.14
C ASN A 25 23.03 -9.64 6.36
N ARG A 26 23.99 -9.35 7.25
CA ARG A 26 24.32 -10.15 8.44
C ARG A 26 23.50 -9.81 9.68
N ASN A 27 22.69 -8.76 9.65
CA ASN A 27 21.75 -8.50 10.74
C ASN A 27 20.57 -9.46 10.58
N ASP A 28 20.59 -10.53 11.35
CA ASP A 28 19.43 -11.39 11.55
C ASP A 28 18.34 -10.54 12.19
N PRO A 29 17.19 -10.31 11.52
CA PRO A 29 16.05 -9.75 12.22
C PRO A 29 15.64 -10.80 13.25
N GLY A 30 15.73 -10.45 14.54
CA GLY A 30 15.38 -11.34 15.63
C GLY A 30 14.02 -12.01 15.40
N GLN A 31 13.83 -13.19 15.98
CA GLN A 31 12.54 -13.88 15.95
C GLN A 31 11.48 -12.99 16.59
N GLY A 32 10.73 -12.26 15.76
CA GLY A 32 9.58 -11.48 16.19
C GLY A 32 8.54 -12.43 16.80
N ALA A 33 7.81 -11.97 17.81
CA ALA A 33 6.80 -12.76 18.52
C ALA A 33 5.83 -13.46 17.55
N GLU A 34 5.42 -14.70 17.82
CA GLU A 34 4.49 -15.50 16.99
C GLU A 34 3.03 -14.98 17.00
N GLN A 35 2.84 -13.67 17.14
CA GLN A 35 1.51 -13.07 17.07
C GLN A 35 1.00 -13.04 15.62
N PRO A 36 -0.31 -13.29 15.40
CA PRO A 36 -0.90 -13.10 14.08
C PRO A 36 -0.70 -11.65 13.62
N ALA A 37 -0.41 -11.47 12.33
CA ALA A 37 -0.21 -10.13 11.79
C ALA A 37 -1.55 -9.37 11.78
N PRO A 38 -1.61 -8.13 12.33
CA PRO A 38 -2.80 -7.30 12.21
C PRO A 38 -3.20 -7.10 10.74
N ALA A 39 -4.50 -7.00 10.46
CA ALA A 39 -5.02 -6.83 9.10
C ALA A 39 -4.32 -5.70 8.29
N PRO A 40 -4.14 -4.47 8.82
CA PRO A 40 -3.46 -3.40 8.07
C PRO A 40 -1.99 -3.74 7.77
N VAL A 41 -1.31 -4.48 8.65
CA VAL A 41 0.07 -4.92 8.39
C VAL A 41 0.07 -5.96 7.26
N ALA A 42 -0.81 -6.95 7.31
CA ALA A 42 -0.91 -7.95 6.25
C ALA A 42 -1.22 -7.33 4.88
N ASP A 43 -2.12 -6.35 4.83
CA ASP A 43 -2.46 -5.61 3.60
C ASP A 43 -1.26 -4.81 3.07
N LEU A 44 -0.52 -4.14 3.96
CA LEU A 44 0.70 -3.42 3.56
C LEU A 44 1.74 -4.38 2.93
N LEU A 45 1.93 -5.57 3.52
CA LEU A 45 2.90 -6.56 3.01
C LEU A 45 2.46 -7.14 1.66
N ARG A 46 1.15 -7.20 1.40
CA ARG A 46 0.57 -7.57 0.10
C ARG A 46 0.70 -6.50 -0.97
N GLY A 47 1.17 -5.30 -0.60
CA GLY A 47 1.28 -4.18 -1.54
C GLY A 47 -0.06 -3.51 -1.83
N MET A 48 -1.01 -3.61 -0.89
CA MET A 48 -2.28 -2.89 -0.97
C MET A 48 -2.05 -1.37 -0.90
N ARG A 49 -2.99 -0.60 -1.43
CA ARG A 49 -2.93 0.87 -1.45
C ARG A 49 -2.98 1.45 -0.04
N ALA A 50 -2.45 2.66 0.15
CA ALA A 50 -2.44 3.30 1.47
C ALA A 50 -3.86 3.49 2.05
N GLN A 51 -4.84 3.77 1.19
CA GLN A 51 -6.26 3.89 1.54
C GLN A 51 -6.85 2.56 2.01
N GLU A 52 -6.47 1.47 1.34
CA GLU A 52 -6.88 0.10 1.67
C GLU A 52 -6.32 -0.31 3.03
N VAL A 53 -5.03 -0.04 3.26
CA VAL A 53 -4.38 -0.27 4.56
C VAL A 53 -5.03 0.56 5.67
N PHE A 54 -5.42 1.80 5.37
CA PHE A 54 -6.11 2.67 6.34
C PHE A 54 -7.51 2.15 6.69
N HIS A 55 -8.27 1.69 5.70
CA HIS A 55 -9.58 1.09 5.92
C HIS A 55 -9.51 -0.15 6.80
N SER A 56 -8.51 -1.00 6.58
CA SER A 56 -8.28 -2.17 7.43
C SER A 56 -7.92 -1.80 8.87
N ALA A 57 -7.20 -0.68 9.08
CA ALA A 57 -6.94 -0.18 10.41
C ALA A 57 -8.22 0.34 11.11
N LEU A 58 -9.16 0.96 10.39
CA LEU A 58 -10.46 1.35 10.95
C LEU A 58 -11.29 0.14 11.41
N VAL A 59 -11.27 -0.95 10.63
CA VAL A 59 -11.94 -2.19 11.01
C VAL A 59 -11.24 -2.86 12.20
N GLU A 60 -9.91 -2.83 12.23
CA GLU A 60 -9.13 -3.36 13.36
C GLU A 60 -9.47 -2.64 14.67
N LEU A 61 -9.64 -1.31 14.63
CA LEU A 61 -10.17 -0.54 15.77
C LEU A 61 -11.55 -1.05 16.21
N GLY A 62 -12.40 -1.42 15.26
CA GLY A 62 -13.69 -2.05 15.54
C GLY A 62 -13.55 -3.40 16.26
N ARG A 63 -12.62 -4.25 15.80
CA ARG A 63 -12.33 -5.55 16.43
C ARG A 63 -11.78 -5.42 17.84
N HIS A 64 -10.94 -4.41 18.08
CA HIS A 64 -10.41 -4.07 19.40
C HIS A 64 -11.41 -3.31 20.27
N GLY A 65 -12.65 -3.08 19.80
CA GLY A 65 -13.70 -2.42 20.57
C GLY A 65 -13.55 -0.90 20.72
N TRP A 66 -12.60 -0.29 20.01
CA TRP A 66 -12.36 1.17 20.00
C TRP A 66 -13.36 1.93 19.11
N ALA A 67 -13.96 1.23 18.14
CA ALA A 67 -14.97 1.78 17.25
C ALA A 67 -16.14 0.81 17.09
N ALA A 68 -17.30 1.31 16.69
CA ALA A 68 -18.35 0.50 16.08
C ALA A 68 -18.50 0.91 14.62
N VAL A 69 -18.52 -0.07 13.74
CA VAL A 69 -18.74 0.13 12.30
C VAL A 69 -20.05 -0.55 11.94
N GLU A 70 -21.04 0.25 11.55
CA GLU A 70 -22.36 -0.21 11.11
C GLU A 70 -22.59 0.26 9.67
N GLY A 71 -22.48 -0.66 8.71
CA GLY A 71 -22.53 -0.34 7.29
C GLY A 71 -21.40 0.62 6.89
N ASP A 72 -21.75 1.83 6.46
CA ASP A 72 -20.79 2.88 6.07
C ASP A 72 -20.49 3.89 7.18
N ARG A 73 -21.03 3.69 8.38
CA ARG A 73 -20.90 4.62 9.50
C ARG A 73 -19.95 4.08 10.55
N LEU A 74 -19.17 5.00 11.12
CA LEU A 74 -18.25 4.74 12.20
C LEU A 74 -18.57 5.64 13.39
N SER A 75 -18.67 5.04 14.57
CA SER A 75 -18.69 5.74 15.85
C SER A 75 -17.50 5.31 16.71
N LEU A 76 -16.94 6.26 17.47
CA LEU A 76 -15.88 5.95 18.44
C LEU A 76 -16.49 5.54 19.77
N ARG A 77 -15.93 4.48 20.36
CA ARG A 77 -16.25 4.06 21.71
C ARG A 77 -15.31 4.72 22.73
N PRO A 78 -15.68 4.76 24.01
CA PRO A 78 -14.77 5.20 25.07
C PRO A 78 -13.45 4.43 24.97
N PRO A 79 -12.30 5.09 25.18
CA PRO A 79 -11.00 4.44 25.05
C PRO A 79 -10.89 3.30 26.09
N PRO A 80 -10.67 2.04 25.67
CA PRO A 80 -10.30 0.97 26.60
C PRO A 80 -8.90 1.20 27.17
N GLU A 81 -8.57 0.43 28.21
CA GLU A 81 -7.34 0.58 29.01
C GLU A 81 -6.06 0.12 28.29
N GLU A 82 -6.19 -0.65 27.19
CA GLU A 82 -5.03 -1.21 26.49
C GLU A 82 -4.26 -0.18 25.65
N PRO A 83 -2.92 -0.20 25.67
CA PRO A 83 -2.12 0.70 24.86
C PRO A 83 -2.19 0.33 23.38
N LEU A 84 -2.68 1.27 22.57
CA LEU A 84 -2.75 1.12 21.11
C LEU A 84 -1.37 1.21 20.43
N PRO A 85 -1.12 0.41 19.38
CA PRO A 85 -0.02 0.63 18.46
C PRO A 85 -0.02 2.05 17.86
N ASP A 86 1.14 2.55 17.47
CA ASP A 86 1.31 3.92 16.96
C ASP A 86 0.42 4.25 15.76
N TYR A 87 0.27 3.31 14.83
CA TYR A 87 -0.61 3.50 13.66
C TYR A 87 -2.08 3.56 14.08
N GLU A 88 -2.52 2.76 15.07
CA GLU A 88 -3.89 2.80 15.58
C GLU A 88 -4.18 4.10 16.34
N ARG A 89 -3.21 4.59 17.14
CA ARG A 89 -3.30 5.91 17.77
C ARG A 89 -3.47 7.02 16.76
N TRP A 90 -2.70 6.97 15.67
CA TRP A 90 -2.81 7.93 14.57
C TRP A 90 -4.21 7.89 13.95
N VAL A 91 -4.73 6.69 13.66
CA VAL A 91 -6.08 6.50 13.11
C VAL A 91 -7.13 7.05 14.07
N VAL A 92 -7.10 6.70 15.37
CA VAL A 92 -8.05 7.23 16.36
C VAL A 92 -8.04 8.75 16.43
N GLN A 93 -6.86 9.39 16.38
CA GLN A 93 -6.76 10.85 16.36
C GLN A 93 -7.43 11.45 15.11
N ARG A 94 -7.24 10.82 13.95
CA ARG A 94 -7.91 11.24 12.70
C ARG A 94 -9.41 11.06 12.77
N VAL A 95 -9.87 9.93 13.28
CA VAL A 95 -11.30 9.70 13.47
C VAL A 95 -11.89 10.73 14.42
N ARG A 96 -11.26 10.99 15.57
CA ARG A 96 -11.73 12.02 16.53
C ARG A 96 -11.82 13.40 15.89
N ALA A 97 -10.80 13.78 15.11
CA ALA A 97 -10.79 15.06 14.41
C ALA A 97 -11.90 15.16 13.35
N GLY A 98 -12.19 14.08 12.64
CA GLY A 98 -13.25 14.03 11.62
C GLY A 98 -14.67 13.93 12.18
N VAL A 99 -14.85 13.17 13.28
CA VAL A 99 -16.14 13.03 13.97
C VAL A 99 -16.53 14.33 14.68
N GLY A 100 -15.56 15.03 15.28
CA GLY A 100 -15.83 16.27 16.03
C GLY A 100 -16.85 16.04 17.15
N ASN A 101 -18.00 16.70 17.07
CA ASN A 101 -19.12 16.56 18.02
C ASN A 101 -20.22 15.59 17.54
N ALA A 102 -20.08 14.99 16.36
CA ALA A 102 -21.08 14.04 15.86
C ALA A 102 -20.98 12.69 16.61
N SER A 103 -22.09 11.96 16.72
CA SER A 103 -22.10 10.61 17.30
C SER A 103 -21.58 9.55 16.31
N GLU A 104 -21.77 9.80 15.02
CA GLU A 104 -21.38 8.93 13.91
C GLU A 104 -20.88 9.78 12.75
N VAL A 105 -19.98 9.22 11.96
CA VAL A 105 -19.52 9.84 10.71
C VAL A 105 -19.40 8.76 9.62
N ALA A 106 -19.57 9.14 8.37
CA ALA A 106 -19.36 8.22 7.26
C ALA A 106 -17.86 7.89 7.15
N VAL A 107 -17.52 6.62 6.94
CA VAL A 107 -16.13 6.15 6.80
C VAL A 107 -15.41 6.89 5.67
N ILE A 108 -16.14 7.29 4.63
CA ILE A 108 -15.59 8.07 3.52
C ILE A 108 -15.10 9.46 3.93
N ASP A 109 -15.78 10.13 4.85
CA ASP A 109 -15.44 11.48 5.31
C ASP A 109 -14.19 11.44 6.20
N LEU A 110 -13.85 10.26 6.73
CA LEU A 110 -12.65 10.02 7.52
C LEU A 110 -11.40 9.76 6.65
N MET A 111 -11.57 9.51 5.35
CA MET A 111 -10.45 9.13 4.48
C MET A 111 -9.49 10.29 4.25
N PRO A 112 -8.22 10.21 4.70
CA PRO A 112 -7.23 11.23 4.42
C PRO A 112 -6.80 11.22 2.95
N PRO A 113 -6.26 12.33 2.41
CA PRO A 113 -5.63 12.35 1.10
C PRO A 113 -4.50 11.31 1.00
N ALA A 114 -4.33 10.69 -0.17
CA ALA A 114 -3.31 9.66 -0.42
C ALA A 114 -1.90 10.11 0.01
N SER A 115 -1.53 11.35 -0.32
CA SER A 115 -0.23 11.93 0.06
C SER A 115 0.00 12.04 1.58
N GLU A 116 -1.07 12.21 2.36
CA GLU A 116 -1.01 12.23 3.82
C GLU A 116 -0.81 10.81 4.36
N LEU A 117 -1.54 9.83 3.80
CA LEU A 117 -1.39 8.43 4.17
C LEU A 117 0.03 7.92 3.92
N ASP A 118 0.60 8.22 2.75
CA ASP A 118 1.97 7.81 2.41
C ASP A 118 3.03 8.48 3.28
N ARG A 119 2.80 9.73 3.70
CA ARG A 119 3.76 10.49 4.50
C ARG A 119 3.70 10.15 5.98
N ALA A 120 2.51 9.95 6.54
CA ALA A 120 2.31 9.87 7.99
C ALA A 120 1.86 8.49 8.47
N PHE A 121 0.96 7.83 7.75
CA PHE A 121 0.33 6.58 8.21
C PHE A 121 1.11 5.31 7.79
N VAL A 122 1.42 5.16 6.50
CA VAL A 122 2.15 4.01 5.96
C VAL A 122 3.50 3.78 6.67
N PRO A 123 4.28 4.81 7.04
CA PRO A 123 5.51 4.61 7.81
C PRO A 123 5.29 4.00 9.20
N LEU A 124 4.15 4.27 9.86
CA LEU A 124 3.82 3.71 11.18
C LEU A 124 3.47 2.22 11.07
N VAL A 125 2.60 1.86 10.12
CA VAL A 125 2.25 0.45 9.84
C VAL A 125 3.51 -0.34 9.46
N ARG A 126 4.41 0.27 8.68
CA ARG A 126 5.70 -0.31 8.33
C ARG A 126 6.62 -0.50 9.53
N GLY A 127 6.66 0.48 10.45
CA GLY A 127 7.40 0.38 11.71
C GLY A 127 6.94 -0.84 12.50
N HIS A 128 5.63 -1.00 12.64
CA HIS A 128 5.04 -2.13 13.35
C HIS A 128 5.31 -3.48 12.65
N ALA A 129 5.26 -3.53 11.32
CA ALA A 129 5.65 -4.71 10.55
C ALA A 129 7.11 -5.14 10.82
N ILE A 130 8.00 -4.18 11.09
CA ILE A 130 9.39 -4.45 11.45
C ILE A 130 9.50 -4.96 12.89
N GLU A 131 8.75 -4.38 13.82
CA GLU A 131 8.67 -4.84 15.22
C GLU A 131 8.18 -6.29 15.32
N LEU A 132 7.20 -6.66 14.50
CA LEU A 132 6.70 -8.03 14.39
C LEU A 132 7.64 -8.99 13.65
N GLY A 133 8.77 -8.51 13.11
CA GLY A 133 9.73 -9.31 12.34
C GLY A 133 9.20 -9.77 10.97
N LEU A 134 8.14 -9.12 10.45
CA LEU A 134 7.56 -9.42 9.14
C LEU A 134 8.28 -8.67 8.01
N ALA A 135 8.82 -7.50 8.33
CA ALA A 135 9.66 -6.73 7.43
C ALA A 135 11.00 -6.41 8.09
N ARG A 136 12.02 -6.17 7.28
CA ARG A 136 13.30 -5.59 7.74
C ARG A 136 13.63 -4.36 6.93
N ARG A 137 14.26 -3.36 7.55
CA ARG A 137 14.80 -2.22 6.81
C ARG A 137 15.88 -2.74 5.86
N ARG A 138 15.86 -2.29 4.61
CA ARG A 138 16.94 -2.63 3.65
C ARG A 138 18.30 -2.12 4.13
N TRP A 139 18.30 -0.99 4.84
CA TRP A 139 19.47 -0.45 5.52
C TRP A 139 19.19 -0.26 7.01
N PRO A 140 20.02 -0.80 7.91
CA PRO A 140 19.88 -0.59 9.35
C PRO A 140 20.12 0.87 9.76
N SER A 141 20.89 1.63 8.98
CA SER A 141 21.12 3.06 9.18
C SER A 141 21.17 3.83 7.86
N MET A 142 20.78 5.12 7.89
CA MET A 142 20.95 6.04 6.74
C MET A 142 22.42 6.29 6.39
N LEU A 143 23.33 5.94 7.29
CA LEU A 143 24.76 6.13 7.11
C LEU A 143 25.28 5.34 5.90
N VAL A 144 24.78 4.13 5.65
CA VAL A 144 25.20 3.33 4.49
C VAL A 144 24.78 3.96 3.15
N PRO A 145 23.50 4.30 2.90
CA PRO A 145 23.13 4.98 1.66
C PRO A 145 23.76 6.37 1.51
N VAL A 146 23.97 7.11 2.61
CA VAL A 146 24.68 8.41 2.57
C VAL A 146 26.16 8.23 2.21
N LEU A 147 26.86 7.26 2.81
CA LEU A 147 28.26 6.95 2.45
C LEU A 147 28.37 6.44 1.01
N LEU A 148 27.40 5.67 0.53
CA LEU A 148 27.36 5.22 -0.87
C LEU A 148 27.13 6.39 -1.83
N ALA A 149 26.24 7.33 -1.48
CA ALA A 149 26.03 8.55 -2.25
C ALA A 149 27.29 9.44 -2.27
N ALA A 150 27.92 9.66 -1.11
CA ALA A 150 29.20 10.37 -1.03
C ALA A 150 30.30 9.65 -1.83
N GLY A 151 30.35 8.32 -1.73
CA GLY A 151 31.26 7.46 -2.48
C GLY A 151 31.01 7.48 -3.99
N LEU A 152 29.80 7.80 -4.47
CA LEU A 152 29.50 8.01 -5.89
C LEU A 152 29.95 9.39 -6.38
N VAL A 153 29.77 10.42 -5.54
CA VAL A 153 30.11 11.81 -5.87
C VAL A 153 31.62 12.00 -6.02
N VAL A 154 32.44 11.33 -5.21
CA VAL A 154 33.91 11.52 -5.22
C VAL A 154 34.57 11.00 -6.50
N PRO A 155 34.38 9.73 -6.96
CA PRO A 155 34.90 9.24 -8.23
C PRO A 155 34.35 10.01 -9.44
N TRP A 156 33.09 10.42 -9.37
CA TRP A 156 32.48 11.27 -10.39
C TRP A 156 33.22 12.61 -10.51
N TRP A 157 33.44 13.31 -9.39
CA TRP A 157 34.17 14.57 -9.36
C TRP A 157 35.59 14.43 -9.90
N VAL A 158 36.32 13.37 -9.49
CA VAL A 158 37.67 13.07 -10.00
C VAL A 158 37.66 12.82 -11.50
N THR A 159 36.67 12.10 -12.02
CA THR A 159 36.53 11.83 -13.46
C THR A 159 36.25 13.11 -14.25
N VAL A 160 35.36 13.98 -13.75
CA VAL A 160 35.02 15.25 -14.40
C VAL A 160 36.19 16.24 -14.37
N ALA A 161 36.85 16.37 -13.22
CA ALA A 161 37.99 17.27 -13.02
C ALA A 161 39.22 16.85 -13.84
N ALA A 162 39.49 15.54 -13.96
CA ALA A 162 40.62 15.04 -14.72
C ALA A 162 40.37 14.97 -16.23
N ALA A 163 39.12 14.75 -16.67
CA ALA A 163 38.81 14.50 -18.09
C ALA A 163 38.34 15.73 -18.87
N GLY A 164 38.11 16.88 -18.23
CA GLY A 164 37.71 18.14 -18.88
C GLY A 164 36.48 17.97 -19.77
N VAL A 165 35.28 17.95 -19.16
CA VAL A 165 33.94 17.82 -19.79
C VAL A 165 33.95 17.20 -21.19
N SER A 166 34.23 15.90 -21.26
CA SER A 166 34.02 15.08 -22.45
C SER A 166 32.81 14.17 -22.23
N TRP A 167 32.18 13.72 -23.33
CA TRP A 167 31.05 12.77 -23.39
C TRP A 167 31.11 11.59 -22.37
N PRO A 168 32.27 10.99 -22.06
CA PRO A 168 32.40 9.97 -21.01
C PRO A 168 32.02 10.47 -19.60
N GLY A 169 32.30 11.74 -19.29
CA GLY A 169 31.89 12.38 -18.04
C GLY A 169 30.38 12.50 -17.92
N ILE A 170 29.65 12.71 -19.02
CA ILE A 170 28.18 12.79 -19.04
C ILE A 170 27.57 11.40 -18.77
N ILE A 171 28.09 10.34 -19.38
CA ILE A 171 27.64 8.96 -19.13
C ILE A 171 27.91 8.57 -17.66
N ALA A 172 29.09 8.88 -17.14
CA ALA A 172 29.41 8.63 -15.74
C ALA A 172 28.49 9.39 -14.78
N THR A 173 28.07 10.62 -15.14
CA THR A 173 27.07 11.41 -14.40
C THR A 173 25.71 10.71 -14.41
N ALA A 174 25.24 10.27 -15.58
CA ALA A 174 23.94 9.63 -15.73
C ALA A 174 23.85 8.30 -14.96
N VAL A 175 24.88 7.45 -15.07
CA VAL A 175 24.94 6.17 -14.34
C VAL A 175 25.01 6.39 -12.83
N SER A 176 25.79 7.37 -12.37
CA SER A 176 25.91 7.69 -10.94
C SER A 176 24.62 8.27 -10.36
N PHE A 177 23.91 9.08 -11.14
CA PHE A 177 22.64 9.68 -10.72
C PHE A 177 21.51 8.65 -10.69
N VAL A 178 21.42 7.77 -11.69
CA VAL A 178 20.44 6.68 -11.72
C VAL A 178 20.71 5.65 -10.62
N ALA A 179 21.97 5.26 -10.41
CA ALA A 179 22.35 4.35 -9.33
C ALA A 179 22.15 4.99 -7.94
N GLY A 180 22.52 6.27 -7.78
CA GLY A 180 22.38 7.02 -6.52
C GLY A 180 20.93 7.28 -6.14
N ILE A 181 20.07 7.66 -7.10
CA ILE A 181 18.62 7.78 -6.87
C ILE A 181 18.02 6.41 -6.60
N GLY A 182 18.40 5.37 -7.34
CA GLY A 182 17.94 4.00 -7.08
C GLY A 182 18.31 3.49 -5.69
N LEU A 183 19.49 3.87 -5.18
CA LEU A 183 19.98 3.55 -3.84
C LEU A 183 19.31 4.37 -2.74
N LEU A 184 19.06 5.66 -2.96
CA LEU A 184 18.44 6.58 -1.99
C LEU A 184 16.92 6.42 -1.93
N MET A 185 16.25 6.33 -3.08
CA MET A 185 14.82 6.00 -3.15
C MET A 185 14.56 4.56 -2.72
N GLY A 186 15.44 3.62 -3.14
CA GLY A 186 15.44 2.25 -2.64
C GLY A 186 15.83 2.12 -1.16
N GLY A 187 16.39 3.17 -0.55
CA GLY A 187 16.75 3.23 0.87
C GLY A 187 15.56 3.36 1.82
N ARG A 188 14.39 3.73 1.29
CA ARG A 188 13.09 3.61 2.00
C ARG A 188 12.43 2.25 1.80
N GLY A 189 13.06 1.36 1.03
CA GLY A 189 12.60 -0.01 0.79
C GLY A 189 12.79 -0.86 2.03
N PHE A 190 11.76 -1.60 2.40
CA PHE A 190 11.83 -2.69 3.36
C PHE A 190 11.85 -4.00 2.57
N LEU A 191 12.49 -5.02 3.13
CA LEU A 191 12.48 -6.36 2.56
C LEU A 191 11.57 -7.22 3.42
N LEU A 192 10.71 -7.99 2.77
CA LEU A 192 9.89 -8.99 3.45
C LEU A 192 10.79 -10.09 4.02
N THR A 193 10.58 -10.45 5.29
CA THR A 193 11.17 -11.67 5.86
C THR A 193 10.48 -12.90 5.28
N ALA A 194 10.97 -14.11 5.57
CA ALA A 194 10.29 -15.33 5.15
C ALA A 194 8.86 -15.40 5.72
N ARG A 195 8.69 -15.00 6.98
CA ARG A 195 7.39 -14.89 7.64
C ARG A 195 6.52 -13.80 7.02
N GLY A 196 7.09 -12.63 6.73
CA GLY A 196 6.36 -11.56 6.03
C GLY A 196 5.86 -11.97 4.64
N ARG A 197 6.65 -12.76 3.90
CA ARG A 197 6.22 -13.37 2.64
C ARG A 197 5.08 -14.36 2.84
N ALA A 198 5.19 -15.26 3.81
CA ALA A 198 4.09 -16.19 4.13
C ALA A 198 2.79 -15.46 4.49
N VAL A 199 2.86 -14.35 5.22
CA VAL A 199 1.69 -13.51 5.53
C VAL A 199 1.15 -12.81 4.27
N ALA A 200 2.02 -12.33 3.38
CA ALA A 200 1.59 -11.74 2.12
C ALA A 200 0.91 -12.78 1.21
N ASP A 201 1.41 -14.02 1.20
CA ASP A 201 0.92 -15.11 0.35
C ASP A 201 -0.36 -15.78 0.90
N ALA A 202 -0.66 -15.62 2.20
CA ALA A 202 -1.82 -16.25 2.87
C ALA A 202 -3.19 -15.68 2.43
N GLY A 203 -3.21 -14.67 1.55
CA GLY A 203 -4.44 -14.08 1.02
C GLY A 203 -5.05 -12.99 1.93
N PRO A 204 -6.25 -12.50 1.59
CA PRO A 204 -6.88 -11.39 2.31
C PRO A 204 -7.18 -11.74 3.77
N ALA A 205 -6.74 -10.89 4.70
CA ALA A 205 -6.96 -11.02 6.13
C ALA A 205 -8.41 -10.66 6.49
N GLY A 206 -9.37 -11.50 6.07
CA GLY A 206 -10.80 -11.32 6.36
C GLY A 206 -11.63 -11.20 5.09
N ALA A 207 -12.12 -12.34 4.57
CA ALA A 207 -13.07 -12.37 3.46
C ALA A 207 -14.40 -11.66 3.78
N ALA A 208 -14.78 -11.61 5.06
CA ALA A 208 -15.99 -10.95 5.58
C ALA A 208 -15.84 -9.43 5.78
N GLN A 209 -14.68 -8.86 5.47
CA GLN A 209 -14.42 -7.44 5.67
C GLN A 209 -15.13 -6.65 4.55
N GLU A 210 -15.94 -5.67 4.92
CA GLU A 210 -16.59 -4.76 4.00
C GLU A 210 -15.60 -3.64 3.65
N TRP A 211 -15.21 -3.54 2.38
CA TRP A 211 -14.21 -2.58 1.91
C TRP A 211 -14.88 -1.44 1.16
N ILE A 212 -14.56 -0.19 1.51
CA ILE A 212 -15.10 1.01 0.86
C ILE A 212 -13.94 1.78 0.23
N PHE A 213 -13.98 2.00 -1.09
CA PHE A 213 -13.05 2.85 -1.80
C PHE A 213 -13.65 4.20 -2.16
N THR A 214 -12.79 5.22 -2.08
CA THR A 214 -13.17 6.63 -2.04
C THR A 214 -12.42 7.48 -3.09
N GLY A 215 -11.66 6.86 -3.99
CA GLY A 215 -10.76 7.56 -4.92
C GLY A 215 -11.30 7.90 -6.32
N SER A 216 -12.57 7.65 -6.64
CA SER A 216 -13.12 7.81 -8.01
C SER A 216 -14.18 8.92 -8.17
N GLY A 217 -14.32 9.82 -7.19
CA GLY A 217 -15.34 10.87 -7.21
C GLY A 217 -16.69 10.45 -6.61
N TRP A 218 -16.81 9.21 -6.14
CA TRP A 218 -17.89 8.76 -5.26
C TRP A 218 -17.79 9.49 -3.91
N ARG A 219 -18.89 10.11 -3.46
CA ARG A 219 -18.94 10.96 -2.25
C ARG A 219 -19.83 10.39 -1.14
N SER A 220 -20.03 9.08 -1.11
CA SER A 220 -21.05 8.34 -0.33
C SER A 220 -22.42 8.32 -0.99
N GLY A 221 -23.25 7.32 -0.63
CA GLY A 221 -24.61 7.20 -1.14
C GLY A 221 -25.19 5.79 -1.07
N GLU A 222 -26.49 5.72 -1.36
CA GLU A 222 -27.26 4.49 -1.52
C GLU A 222 -26.63 3.60 -2.60
N ILE A 223 -26.36 2.36 -2.25
CA ILE A 223 -25.97 1.30 -3.17
C ILE A 223 -27.23 0.55 -3.55
N GLU A 224 -27.58 0.56 -4.84
CA GLU A 224 -28.75 -0.17 -5.32
C GLU A 224 -28.35 -1.53 -5.92
N PRO A 225 -29.10 -2.61 -5.64
CA PRO A 225 -28.87 -3.89 -6.30
C PRO A 225 -29.09 -3.76 -7.82
N ALA A 226 -28.21 -4.39 -8.59
CA ALA A 226 -28.32 -4.47 -10.02
C ALA A 226 -29.67 -5.09 -10.40
N ARG A 227 -30.44 -4.36 -11.21
CA ARG A 227 -31.70 -4.88 -11.71
C ARG A 227 -31.44 -5.99 -12.74
N PRO A 228 -32.22 -7.08 -12.72
CA PRO A 228 -32.18 -8.09 -13.76
C PRO A 228 -32.33 -7.46 -15.14
N LEU A 229 -31.32 -7.66 -16.00
CA LEU A 229 -31.35 -7.16 -17.37
C LEU A 229 -31.87 -8.23 -18.33
N PRO A 230 -32.64 -7.85 -19.37
CA PRO A 230 -33.20 -8.79 -20.34
C PRO A 230 -32.13 -9.40 -21.27
N GLN A 231 -30.98 -8.73 -21.44
CA GLN A 231 -29.89 -9.15 -22.30
C GLN A 231 -28.54 -9.03 -21.57
N ARG A 232 -27.51 -9.71 -22.10
CA ARG A 232 -26.13 -9.57 -21.62
C ARG A 232 -25.69 -8.13 -21.82
N ARG A 233 -25.14 -7.52 -20.78
CA ARG A 233 -24.67 -6.13 -20.84
C ARG A 233 -23.26 -6.03 -20.27
N GLU A 234 -22.45 -5.24 -20.95
CA GLU A 234 -21.15 -4.80 -20.45
C GLU A 234 -21.36 -3.55 -19.61
N VAL A 235 -20.82 -3.56 -18.39
CA VAL A 235 -20.88 -2.44 -17.45
C VAL A 235 -19.44 -2.06 -17.13
N ALA A 236 -19.10 -0.78 -17.29
CA ALA A 236 -17.80 -0.24 -16.93
C ALA A 236 -17.97 0.72 -15.75
N GLY A 237 -17.02 0.70 -14.82
CA GLY A 237 -17.02 1.61 -13.68
C GLY A 237 -15.87 1.34 -12.72
N HIS A 238 -15.78 2.19 -11.70
CA HIS A 238 -14.85 2.03 -10.60
C HIS A 238 -15.49 1.22 -9.49
N VAL A 239 -14.75 0.27 -8.93
CA VAL A 239 -15.21 -0.49 -7.78
C VAL A 239 -15.17 0.43 -6.57
N VAL A 240 -16.32 0.78 -6.01
CA VAL A 240 -16.39 1.66 -4.83
C VAL A 240 -16.61 0.90 -3.54
N LYS A 241 -17.09 -0.34 -3.62
CA LYS A 241 -17.30 -1.18 -2.44
C LYS A 241 -17.19 -2.67 -2.79
N ARG A 242 -16.79 -3.51 -1.84
CA ARG A 242 -17.01 -4.96 -1.91
C ARG A 242 -17.35 -5.51 -0.52
N TRP A 243 -18.21 -6.52 -0.47
CA TRP A 243 -18.57 -7.22 0.77
C TRP A 243 -18.93 -8.66 0.47
N ALA A 244 -18.88 -9.50 1.49
CA ALA A 244 -19.35 -10.87 1.44
C ALA A 244 -20.46 -11.04 2.48
N ASP A 245 -21.54 -11.70 2.07
CA ASP A 245 -22.52 -12.34 2.94
C ASP A 245 -22.18 -13.84 3.04
N THR A 246 -22.74 -14.52 4.03
CA THR A 246 -22.52 -15.92 4.45
C THR A 246 -22.24 -16.91 3.30
N GLU A 247 -22.85 -16.73 2.12
CA GLU A 247 -22.63 -17.54 0.92
C GLU A 247 -22.41 -16.74 -0.39
N HIS A 248 -22.46 -15.41 -0.35
CA HIS A 248 -22.50 -14.57 -1.56
C HIS A 248 -21.47 -13.44 -1.52
N TYR A 249 -20.88 -13.13 -2.66
CA TYR A 249 -19.90 -12.05 -2.80
C TYR A 249 -20.45 -10.93 -3.64
N TYR A 250 -20.16 -9.69 -3.28
CA TYR A 250 -20.70 -8.51 -3.96
C TYR A 250 -19.64 -7.46 -4.20
N ILE A 251 -19.79 -6.75 -5.33
CA ILE A 251 -19.05 -5.53 -5.65
C ILE A 251 -20.04 -4.40 -5.98
N ALA A 252 -19.75 -3.18 -5.56
CA ALA A 252 -20.46 -1.99 -6.03
C ALA A 252 -19.61 -1.24 -7.05
N LEU A 253 -20.19 -0.96 -8.21
CA LEU A 253 -19.57 -0.17 -9.27
C LEU A 253 -20.19 1.22 -9.36
N HIS A 254 -19.34 2.22 -9.52
CA HIS A 254 -19.72 3.60 -9.81
C HIS A 254 -19.23 3.99 -11.20
N ASP A 255 -20.12 4.52 -12.02
CA ASP A 255 -19.84 4.87 -13.42
C ASP A 255 -19.13 6.24 -13.59
N GLY A 256 -18.77 6.90 -12.49
CA GLY A 256 -18.13 8.22 -12.48
C GLY A 256 -19.08 9.42 -12.65
N SER A 257 -20.37 9.20 -12.90
CA SER A 257 -21.33 10.28 -13.22
C SER A 257 -22.64 10.19 -12.44
N SER A 258 -23.07 8.98 -12.07
CA SER A 258 -24.30 8.70 -11.37
C SER A 258 -24.22 9.12 -9.90
N ARG A 259 -25.37 9.47 -9.32
CA ARG A 259 -25.46 9.78 -7.88
C ARG A 259 -25.37 8.53 -7.00
N LYS A 260 -25.65 7.35 -7.56
CA LYS A 260 -25.68 6.07 -6.85
C LYS A 260 -24.68 5.08 -7.45
N ALA A 261 -24.23 4.13 -6.64
CA ALA A 261 -23.44 2.99 -7.11
C ALA A 261 -24.35 1.76 -7.24
N THR A 262 -24.02 0.86 -8.16
CA THR A 262 -24.79 -0.35 -8.41
C THR A 262 -24.07 -1.57 -7.86
N ALA A 263 -24.75 -2.34 -7.00
CA ALA A 263 -24.27 -3.60 -6.45
C ALA A 263 -24.50 -4.75 -7.41
N PHE A 264 -23.47 -5.56 -7.63
CA PHE A 264 -23.51 -6.78 -8.40
C PHE A 264 -23.03 -7.94 -7.55
N GLU A 265 -23.73 -9.06 -7.62
CA GLU A 265 -23.22 -10.34 -7.11
C GLU A 265 -22.10 -10.85 -8.03
N VAL A 266 -21.05 -11.42 -7.45
CA VAL A 266 -19.86 -11.91 -8.14
C VAL A 266 -19.46 -13.30 -7.66
N GLU A 267 -18.72 -14.03 -8.49
CA GLU A 267 -18.08 -15.28 -8.07
C GLU A 267 -16.87 -15.01 -7.16
N GLN A 268 -16.54 -15.95 -6.26
CA GLN A 268 -15.46 -15.80 -5.28
C GLN A 268 -14.10 -15.45 -5.92
N GLY A 269 -13.75 -16.06 -7.05
CA GLY A 269 -12.50 -15.74 -7.75
C GLY A 269 -12.44 -14.27 -8.18
N LEU A 270 -13.55 -13.76 -8.75
CA LEU A 270 -13.66 -12.37 -9.17
C LEU A 270 -13.64 -11.40 -7.98
N TYR A 271 -14.25 -11.78 -6.86
CA TYR A 271 -14.19 -11.02 -5.61
C TYR A 271 -12.75 -10.87 -5.07
N GLN A 272 -11.92 -11.89 -5.25
CA GLN A 272 -10.51 -11.88 -4.85
C GLN A 272 -9.65 -11.03 -5.79
N ASP A 273 -9.95 -11.05 -7.10
CA ASP A 273 -9.17 -10.35 -8.12
C ASP A 273 -9.44 -8.84 -8.16
N VAL A 274 -10.66 -8.43 -7.82
CA VAL A 274 -11.13 -7.06 -7.94
C VAL A 274 -11.05 -6.32 -6.61
N LEU A 275 -10.33 -5.21 -6.59
CA LEU A 275 -10.18 -4.37 -5.41
C LEU A 275 -10.98 -3.06 -5.55
N PRO A 276 -11.52 -2.53 -4.43
CA PRO A 276 -12.12 -1.21 -4.41
C PRO A 276 -11.12 -0.16 -4.90
N GLY A 277 -11.43 0.48 -6.01
CA GLY A 277 -10.66 1.49 -6.73
C GLY A 277 -10.15 1.06 -8.10
N ASP A 278 -10.31 -0.21 -8.43
CA ASP A 278 -10.01 -0.70 -9.75
C ASP A 278 -11.05 -0.20 -10.75
N ALA A 279 -10.59 0.21 -11.93
CA ALA A 279 -11.45 0.46 -13.06
C ALA A 279 -11.70 -0.89 -13.75
N VAL A 280 -12.94 -1.35 -13.71
CA VAL A 280 -13.32 -2.64 -14.26
C VAL A 280 -14.38 -2.48 -15.33
N LYS A 281 -14.29 -3.32 -16.36
CA LYS A 281 -15.37 -3.59 -17.29
C LYS A 281 -15.84 -5.01 -17.04
N VAL A 282 -17.09 -5.18 -16.63
CA VAL A 282 -17.66 -6.47 -16.26
C VAL A 282 -18.78 -6.88 -17.22
N LEU A 283 -18.94 -8.18 -17.43
CA LEU A 283 -20.04 -8.76 -18.18
C LEU A 283 -21.10 -9.31 -17.22
N VAL A 284 -22.32 -8.78 -17.31
CA VAL A 284 -23.43 -9.16 -16.43
C VAL A 284 -24.33 -10.19 -17.11
N ARG A 285 -24.71 -11.25 -16.37
CA ARG A 285 -25.61 -12.30 -16.85
C ARG A 285 -27.04 -11.74 -17.00
N PRO A 286 -27.78 -12.11 -18.06
CA PRO A 286 -29.19 -11.75 -18.16
C PRO A 286 -29.97 -12.43 -17.02
N ARG A 287 -31.03 -11.78 -16.54
CA ARG A 287 -31.99 -12.28 -15.53
C ARG A 287 -31.48 -12.43 -14.08
N SER A 288 -30.19 -12.72 -13.83
CA SER A 288 -29.65 -12.80 -12.47
C SER A 288 -28.96 -11.52 -12.00
N GLY A 289 -28.49 -10.67 -12.92
CA GLY A 289 -27.71 -9.48 -12.53
C GLY A 289 -26.30 -9.80 -11.98
N THR A 290 -25.92 -11.08 -11.95
CA THR A 290 -24.60 -11.55 -11.50
C THR A 290 -23.53 -11.22 -12.54
N VAL A 291 -22.38 -10.72 -12.09
CA VAL A 291 -21.19 -10.54 -12.92
C VAL A 291 -20.56 -11.90 -13.18
N VAL A 292 -20.35 -12.20 -14.46
CA VAL A 292 -19.83 -13.50 -14.91
C VAL A 292 -18.35 -13.42 -15.26
N ARG A 293 -17.86 -12.23 -15.62
CA ARG A 293 -16.47 -12.06 -16.08
C ARG A 293 -16.02 -10.61 -16.03
N VAL A 294 -14.77 -10.36 -15.66
CA VAL A 294 -14.07 -9.10 -15.92
C VAL A 294 -13.52 -9.13 -17.36
N LEU A 295 -13.95 -8.20 -18.19
CA LEU A 295 -13.54 -8.03 -19.60
C LEU A 295 -12.34 -7.10 -19.74
N ALA A 296 -12.21 -6.12 -18.85
CA ALA A 296 -11.03 -5.25 -18.75
C ALA A 296 -10.82 -4.86 -17.30
N HIS A 297 -9.55 -4.82 -16.89
CA HIS A 297 -9.12 -4.48 -15.54
C HIS A 297 -7.95 -3.53 -15.65
N ASP A 298 -8.15 -2.29 -15.21
CA ASP A 298 -7.08 -1.32 -15.10
C ASP A 298 -6.90 -0.95 -13.62
N ARG A 299 -5.70 -1.22 -13.11
CA ARG A 299 -5.33 -0.92 -11.73
C ARG A 299 -4.59 0.41 -11.74
N HIS A 300 -5.28 1.48 -11.36
CA HIS A 300 -4.63 2.76 -11.15
C HIS A 300 -3.75 2.71 -9.89
N TRP A 301 -2.45 2.95 -10.07
CA TRP A 301 -1.43 3.02 -9.02
C TRP A 301 -1.32 4.44 -8.46
#